data_AF-A0A832UZT8-F1
#
_entry.id   AF-A0A832UZT8-F1
#
_cell.length_a   1.000
_cell.length_b   1.000
_cell.length_c   1.000
_cell.angle_alpha   90.00
_cell.angle_beta   90.00
_cell.angle_gamma   90.00
#
_symmetry.space_group_name_H-M   'P 1'
#
loop_
_entity.id
_entity.type
_entity.pdbx_description
1 polymer ?
#
loop_
_entity_poly.entity_id
_entity_poly.type
_entity_poly.pdbx_seq_one_letter_code
_entity_poly.pdbx_strand_id
1 'polypeptide(L)' 'MQSPQMMGYDRAITVFSPQGRLYQVEYAREAVKKGTVSLGVVYQDGVVLAADKNITEELMIPESIEKIYQVDEHV' A
#
# COMPACT_ATOMS: atom_id res chain seq x y z
N MET A 1 -6.10 -11.39 -27.98
CA MET A 1 -7.36 -11.82 -27.33
C MET A 1 -7.00 -12.69 -26.14
N GLN A 2 -7.15 -12.20 -24.91
CA GLN A 2 -6.94 -13.04 -23.72
C GLN A 2 -8.08 -14.05 -23.64
N SER A 3 -7.76 -15.31 -23.36
CA SER A 3 -8.74 -16.39 -23.26
C SER A 3 -9.73 -16.12 -22.12
N PRO A 4 -11.04 -16.43 -22.29
CA PRO A 4 -12.07 -16.14 -21.29
C PRO A 4 -11.81 -16.77 -19.92
N GLN A 5 -11.03 -17.86 -19.85
CA GLN A 5 -10.58 -18.43 -18.57
C GLN A 5 -9.66 -17.48 -17.79
N MET A 6 -8.79 -16.69 -18.45
CA MET A 6 -7.93 -15.73 -17.75
C MET A 6 -8.72 -14.59 -17.10
N MET A 7 -9.81 -14.13 -17.73
CA MET A 7 -10.68 -13.09 -17.15
C MET A 7 -11.36 -13.55 -15.85
N GLY A 8 -11.66 -14.85 -15.72
CA GLY A 8 -12.28 -15.42 -14.52
C GLY A 8 -11.37 -15.34 -13.30
N TYR A 9 -10.11 -15.76 -13.45
CA TYR A 9 -9.12 -15.71 -12.36
C TYR A 9 -8.70 -14.29 -12.01
N ASP A 10 -8.70 -13.41 -12.99
CA ASP A 10 -8.25 -12.03 -12.82
C ASP A 10 -9.22 -11.16 -12.03
N ARG A 11 -10.53 -11.38 -12.21
CA ARG A 11 -11.59 -10.59 -11.55
C ARG A 11 -12.19 -11.26 -10.32
N ALA A 12 -11.94 -12.55 -10.11
CA ALA A 12 -12.40 -13.24 -8.92
C ALA A 12 -11.52 -12.93 -7.70
N ILE A 13 -12.14 -12.54 -6.59
CA ILE A 13 -11.46 -11.95 -5.42
C ILE A 13 -10.60 -12.98 -4.66
N THR A 14 -11.06 -14.22 -4.58
CA THR A 14 -10.46 -15.27 -3.72
C THR A 14 -10.13 -16.56 -4.50
N VAL A 15 -10.07 -16.49 -5.83
CA VAL A 15 -9.79 -17.66 -6.66
C VAL A 15 -8.32 -17.68 -7.06
N PHE A 16 -7.64 -18.79 -6.76
CA PHE A 16 -6.28 -19.02 -7.23
C PHE A 16 -6.24 -19.19 -8.75
N SER A 17 -5.28 -18.54 -9.40
CA SER A 17 -4.95 -18.82 -10.80
C SER A 17 -4.45 -20.26 -10.95
N PRO A 18 -4.39 -20.82 -12.16
CA PRO A 18 -3.81 -22.14 -12.39
C PRO A 18 -2.34 -22.27 -11.95
N GLN A 19 -1.65 -21.14 -11.72
CA GLN A 19 -0.29 -21.06 -11.19
C GLN A 19 -0.24 -20.86 -9.67
N GLY A 20 -1.38 -20.87 -8.97
CA GLY A 20 -1.48 -20.68 -7.53
C GLY A 20 -1.39 -19.21 -7.08
N ARG A 21 -1.59 -18.25 -7.99
CA ARG A 21 -1.47 -16.80 -7.68
C ARG A 21 -2.83 -16.19 -7.38
N LEU A 22 -2.84 -15.15 -6.55
CA LEU A 22 -4.01 -14.30 -6.32
C LEU A 22 -3.76 -12.94 -6.97
N TYR A 23 -4.25 -12.77 -8.19
CA TYR A 23 -4.01 -11.55 -8.98
C TYR A 23 -4.51 -10.28 -8.28
N GLN A 24 -5.62 -10.36 -7.54
CA GLN A 24 -6.13 -9.23 -6.76
C GLN A 24 -5.17 -8.76 -5.64
N VAL A 25 -4.44 -9.68 -5.00
CA VAL A 25 -3.41 -9.32 -3.99
C VAL A 25 -2.23 -8.64 -4.65
N GLU A 26 -1.83 -9.11 -5.83
CA GLU A 26 -0.75 -8.50 -6.59
C GLU A 26 -1.12 -7.10 -7.10
N TYR A 27 -2.36 -6.91 -7.55
CA TYR A 27 -2.86 -5.57 -7.90
C TYR A 27 -2.90 -4.63 -6.72
N ALA A 28 -3.30 -5.11 -5.54
CA ALA A 28 -3.21 -4.32 -4.31
C ALA A 28 -1.76 -3.91 -4.02
N ARG A 29 -0.79 -4.83 -4.20
CA ARG A 29 0.64 -4.53 -4.05
C ARG A 29 1.13 -3.50 -5.06
N GLU A 30 0.71 -3.57 -6.32
CA GLU A 30 1.03 -2.55 -7.33
C GLU A 30 0.39 -1.19 -7.01
N ALA A 31 -0.81 -1.17 -6.43
CA ALA A 31 -1.44 0.06 -5.97
C ALA A 31 -0.63 0.70 -4.82
N VAL A 32 -0.13 -0.09 -3.86
CA VAL A 32 0.74 0.39 -2.77
C VAL A 32 2.02 1.02 -3.31
N LYS A 33 2.63 0.45 -4.36
CA LYS A 33 3.85 1.02 -4.99
C LYS A 33 3.64 2.40 -5.61
N LYS A 34 2.40 2.78 -5.96
CA LYS A 34 2.08 4.12 -6.47
C LYS A 34 1.91 5.16 -5.37
N GLY A 35 1.89 4.73 -4.11
CA GLY A 35 1.90 5.62 -2.95
C GLY A 35 3.24 6.33 -2.77
N THR A 36 3.26 7.29 -1.87
CA THR A 36 4.50 7.97 -1.44
C THR A 36 5.36 7.06 -0.57
N VAL A 37 6.66 7.34 -0.54
CA VAL A 37 7.61 6.55 0.26
C VAL A 37 7.31 6.69 1.76
N SER A 38 7.46 5.57 2.47
CA SER A 38 7.50 5.52 3.94
C SER A 38 8.64 4.60 4.36
N LEU A 39 9.27 4.90 5.50
CA LEU A 39 10.42 4.20 6.04
C LEU A 39 10.19 3.89 7.52
N GLY A 40 10.57 2.70 7.93
CA GLY A 40 10.69 2.32 9.33
C GLY A 40 12.12 1.85 9.63
N VAL A 41 12.72 2.37 10.69
CA VAL A 41 14.06 1.97 11.14
C VAL A 41 13.95 1.44 12.57
N VAL A 42 14.45 0.23 12.77
CA VAL A 42 14.60 -0.37 14.09
C VAL A 42 16.05 -0.18 14.53
N TYR A 43 16.23 0.30 15.76
CA TYR A 43 17.53 0.45 16.39
C TYR A 43 17.48 -0.11 17.81
N GLN A 44 18.61 -0.14 18.52
CA GLN A 44 18.76 -0.88 19.78
C GLN A 44 17.69 -0.52 20.83
N ASP A 45 17.30 0.75 20.89
CA ASP A 45 16.43 1.28 21.94
C ASP A 45 15.06 1.74 21.41
N GLY A 46 14.69 1.38 20.18
CA GLY A 46 13.37 1.77 19.66
C GLY A 46 13.17 1.64 18.16
N VAL A 47 12.11 2.30 17.69
CA VAL A 47 11.70 2.33 16.28
C VAL A 47 11.40 3.77 15.89
N VAL A 48 11.82 4.16 14.68
CA VAL A 48 11.41 5.42 14.04
C VAL A 48 10.61 5.10 12.80
N LEU A 49 9.46 5.76 12.64
CA LEU A 49 8.70 5.78 11.41
C LEU A 49 8.80 7.17 10.77
N ALA A 50 9.00 7.20 9.45
CA ALA A 50 9.02 8.42 8.65
C ALA A 50 8.18 8.20 7.39
N ALA A 51 7.41 9.20 6.98
CA ALA A 51 6.61 9.16 5.77
C ALA A 51 6.76 10.46 4.98
N ASP A 52 6.89 10.35 3.66
CA ASP A 52 6.97 11.51 2.79
C ASP A 52 5.58 12.15 2.60
N LYS A 53 5.42 13.38 3.10
CA LYS A 53 4.22 14.21 2.89
C LYS A 53 4.47 15.08 1.66
N ASN A 54 4.09 14.56 0.49
CA ASN A 54 4.21 15.29 -0.77
C ASN A 54 3.12 16.37 -0.86
N ILE A 55 3.48 17.61 -0.49
CA ILE A 55 2.62 18.79 -0.58
C ILE A 55 2.98 19.50 -1.89
N THR A 56 2.15 19.33 -2.91
CA THR A 56 2.43 19.86 -4.26
C THR A 56 1.80 21.21 -4.52
N GLU A 57 0.77 21.59 -3.77
CA GLU A 57 -0.05 22.77 -4.03
C GLU A 57 -0.04 23.75 -2.85
N GLU A 58 0.03 25.05 -3.15
CA GLU A 58 0.04 26.12 -2.14
C GLU A 58 -1.29 26.26 -1.38
N LEU A 59 -2.39 25.80 -1.98
CA LEU A 59 -3.73 25.83 -1.37
C LEU A 59 -4.00 24.65 -0.43
N MET A 60 -3.07 23.72 -0.32
CA MET A 60 -3.20 22.52 0.51
C MET A 60 -2.79 22.86 1.95
N ILE A 61 -3.61 22.49 2.92
CA ILE A 61 -3.30 22.67 4.34
C ILE A 61 -2.35 21.54 4.77
N PRO A 62 -1.06 21.79 5.03
CA PRO A 62 -0.07 20.75 5.31
C PRO A 62 -0.45 19.81 6.47
N GLU A 63 -1.04 20.38 7.51
CA GLU A 63 -1.43 19.68 8.75
C GLU A 63 -2.60 18.73 8.53
N SER A 64 -3.38 18.91 7.45
CA SER A 64 -4.48 18.01 7.11
C SER A 64 -4.01 16.67 6.53
N ILE A 65 -2.74 16.60 6.09
CA ILE A 65 -2.15 15.40 5.53
C ILE A 65 -1.45 14.66 6.65
N GLU A 66 -2.14 13.66 7.21
CA GLU A 66 -1.54 12.70 8.11
C GLU A 66 -1.27 11.36 7.45
N LYS A 67 -0.13 10.76 7.81
CA LYS A 67 0.32 9.45 7.31
C LYS A 67 0.78 8.51 8.39
N ILE A 68 1.15 9.04 9.55
CA ILE A 68 1.50 8.26 10.74
C ILE A 68 0.40 8.53 11.74
N TYR A 69 -0.23 7.46 12.20
CA TYR A 69 -1.34 7.52 13.15
C TYR A 69 -0.94 6.73 14.38
N GLN A 70 -1.19 7.30 15.55
CA GLN A 70 -1.06 6.59 16.81
C GLN A 70 -2.13 5.49 16.85
N VAL A 71 -1.70 4.25 17.06
CA VAL A 71 -2.62 3.12 17.20
C VAL A 71 -2.92 2.87 18.67
N ASP A 72 -1.91 3.00 19.52
CA ASP A 72 -2.01 2.88 20.98
C ASP A 72 -0.93 3.74 21.67
N GLU A 73 -0.89 3.78 23.00
CA GLU A 73 0.15 4.48 23.77
C GLU A 73 1.57 3.94 23.50
N HIS A 74 1.68 2.69 23.05
CA HIS A 74 2.94 1.99 22.82
C HIS A 74 3.10 1.45 21.40
N VAL A 75 2.22 1.87 20.47
CA VAL A 75 2.18 1.40 19.06
C VAL A 75 2.02 2.54 18.07
#